data_AF-Q2SCY8-F1
#
_entry.id   AF-Q2SCY8-F1
#
_cell.length_a   1.000
_cell.length_b   1.000
_cell.length_c   1.000
_cell.angle_alpha   90.00
_cell.angle_beta   90.00
_cell.angle_gamma   90.00
#
_symmetry.space_group_name_H-M   'P 1'
#
loop_
_entity.id
_entity.type
_entity.pdbx_description
1 polymer ?
#
loop_
_entity_poly.entity_id
_entity_poly.type
_entity_poly.pdbx_seq_one_letter_code
_entity_poly.pdbx_strand_id
1 'polypeptide(L)'
;MNKKHWPVSALMTASIVVAGCGSFVANAEVPEGVYQIKSKKSGLCLDVWSGSPEQAARIVQWQCHDGNNQRWKITPAGGGNYRLLAMHSGLAMDVESASTANGAGLQQWPDNGSGAQRFKFEDLGNNEFRIINSGSGKSLDIEEASVEPGVRLQQWDWNSGDHQRFYLLTDGGPTPPGASIPGKIEAEDYSAFSDTTAGNTGGGYRQDDVDIEATADQDGGFNVGWTAPGEYLRYNLNAAESGDYKVTLRVASIYAGKQLAVKLDGADVSGALAVPNTGGWQNWADIGFNANLSAGAHQLEVAFLTDGVNLNYINFAKGDGPTDPTDPPGWTLVWRDEFNGDSIDTGKWEHEVNGNGGGNNELQYYTARQQNSWVSGGKLHIQALKERYTGPEGTRDYTSARLRTLNKGDWKYGRFEIRAKLPWGQGMWPAIWMLPTDWVYGGWAASGEIDIMEAVNLKGAGGNNIYGTLHYGGEWPNNTHTGDHMAPSSSVVDQFHTYALEWEENEIRWYIDGVHYQTQNSWYSTAAPYPAPYNQRFHMILNLAVGGNWPGNPDGSTVFPQSMEVDYVRVYRKN
;
A
#
# COMPACT_ATOMS: atom_id res chain seq x y z
N MET A 1 -32.37 -43.66 37.44
CA MET A 1 -32.93 -42.71 38.43
C MET A 1 -32.60 -41.29 37.97
N ASN A 2 -33.62 -40.42 37.94
CA ASN A 2 -33.63 -38.94 37.85
C ASN A 2 -32.81 -38.26 36.72
N LYS A 3 -33.40 -37.80 35.60
CA LYS A 3 -34.24 -36.59 35.36
C LYS A 3 -33.69 -35.27 35.92
N LYS A 4 -33.36 -34.33 35.01
CA LYS A 4 -33.87 -32.94 34.98
C LYS A 4 -33.70 -32.31 33.59
N HIS A 5 -34.81 -31.80 33.04
CA HIS A 5 -34.92 -30.98 31.82
C HIS A 5 -34.60 -29.50 32.10
N TRP A 6 -34.47 -28.68 31.04
CA TRP A 6 -35.25 -27.46 30.67
C TRP A 6 -34.57 -26.78 29.42
N PRO A 7 -35.23 -25.92 28.61
CA PRO A 7 -35.79 -26.28 27.30
C PRO A 7 -35.22 -25.52 26.08
N VAL A 8 -35.69 -25.96 24.91
CA VAL A 8 -35.50 -25.44 23.55
C VAL A 8 -36.40 -24.23 23.28
N SER A 9 -35.87 -23.18 22.61
CA SER A 9 -36.66 -22.08 22.07
C SER A 9 -36.32 -21.81 20.59
N ALA A 10 -37.30 -22.14 19.75
CA ALA A 10 -37.75 -21.51 18.50
C ALA A 10 -36.72 -21.00 17.45
N LEU A 11 -36.65 -21.72 16.33
CA LEU A 11 -36.35 -21.15 15.01
C LEU A 11 -37.56 -20.34 14.50
N MET A 12 -37.33 -19.11 14.07
CA MET A 12 -38.23 -18.37 13.18
C MET A 12 -37.69 -18.44 11.75
N THR A 13 -38.47 -19.05 10.86
CA THR A 13 -38.34 -18.97 9.41
C THR A 13 -38.83 -17.61 8.92
N ALA A 14 -37.99 -16.86 8.20
CA ALA A 14 -38.42 -15.74 7.37
C ALA A 14 -38.13 -16.07 5.90
N SER A 15 -39.20 -16.15 5.11
CA SER A 15 -39.16 -16.29 3.66
C SER A 15 -38.78 -14.94 3.04
N ILE A 16 -37.75 -14.90 2.20
CA ILE A 16 -37.45 -13.72 1.36
C ILE A 16 -38.17 -13.89 0.03
N VAL A 17 -39.09 -12.95 -0.22
CA VAL A 17 -39.75 -12.70 -1.49
C VAL A 17 -38.77 -11.98 -2.41
N VAL A 18 -38.60 -12.50 -3.63
CA VAL A 18 -37.89 -11.81 -4.71
C VAL A 18 -38.83 -10.77 -5.32
N ALA A 19 -38.44 -9.49 -5.25
CA ALA A 19 -38.99 -8.41 -6.08
C ALA A 19 -37.83 -7.47 -6.46
N GLY A 20 -37.69 -7.21 -7.76
CA GLY A 20 -36.63 -6.36 -8.30
C GLY A 20 -36.92 -4.85 -8.22
N CYS A 21 -35.92 -4.10 -8.66
CA CYS A 21 -35.85 -2.66 -8.96
C CYS A 21 -35.20 -1.76 -7.88
N GLY A 22 -34.13 -1.07 -8.28
CA GLY A 22 -33.60 0.13 -7.63
C GLY A 22 -32.38 -0.10 -6.74
N SER A 23 -31.17 0.05 -7.30
CA SER A 23 -29.97 0.30 -6.50
C SER A 23 -30.11 1.65 -5.79
N PHE A 24 -30.28 1.64 -4.47
CA PHE A 24 -30.07 2.84 -3.66
C PHE A 24 -28.56 3.03 -3.52
N VAL A 25 -28.04 4.06 -4.18
CA VAL A 25 -26.68 4.56 -3.94
C VAL A 25 -26.70 5.22 -2.57
N ALA A 26 -25.82 4.80 -1.66
CA ALA A 26 -25.61 5.50 -0.40
C ALA A 26 -25.08 6.90 -0.73
N ASN A 27 -25.75 7.95 -0.22
CA ASN A 27 -25.27 9.33 -0.35
C ASN A 27 -23.84 9.42 0.18
N ALA A 28 -22.88 9.76 -0.68
CA ALA A 28 -21.55 10.16 -0.23
C ALA A 28 -21.68 11.42 0.62
N GLU A 29 -21.14 11.41 1.85
CA GLU A 29 -21.07 12.60 2.68
C GLU A 29 -19.96 13.52 2.17
N VAL A 30 -20.27 14.80 1.93
CA VAL A 30 -19.26 15.83 1.67
C VAL A 30 -18.57 16.17 3.00
N PRO A 31 -17.23 16.05 3.11
CA PRO A 31 -16.52 16.42 4.33
C PRO A 31 -16.67 17.91 4.66
N GLU A 32 -16.68 18.27 5.94
CA GLU A 32 -16.59 19.67 6.34
C GLU A 32 -15.27 20.28 5.83
N GLY A 33 -15.33 21.46 5.20
CA GLY A 33 -14.14 22.07 4.62
C GLY A 33 -14.44 23.37 3.87
N VAL A 34 -13.39 23.96 3.31
CA VAL A 34 -13.49 25.15 2.44
C VAL A 34 -13.28 24.70 1.00
N TYR A 35 -14.23 25.07 0.14
CA TYR A 35 -14.27 24.63 -1.25
C TYR A 35 -14.52 25.80 -2.21
N GLN A 36 -13.86 25.78 -3.36
CA GLN A 36 -14.35 26.45 -4.56
C GLN A 36 -15.30 25.50 -5.30
N ILE A 37 -16.45 25.99 -5.73
CA ILE A 37 -17.45 25.18 -6.44
C ILE A 37 -17.36 25.56 -7.92
N LYS A 38 -17.07 24.60 -8.81
CA LYS A 38 -16.83 24.83 -10.24
C LYS A 38 -17.95 24.21 -11.07
N SER A 39 -18.53 24.98 -11.99
CA SER A 39 -19.54 24.48 -12.93
C SER A 39 -18.91 23.50 -13.91
N LYS A 40 -19.55 22.35 -14.12
CA LYS A 40 -19.14 21.41 -15.17
C LYS A 40 -19.33 22.00 -16.56
N LYS A 41 -20.41 22.75 -16.77
CA LYS A 41 -20.76 23.29 -18.09
C LYS A 41 -19.73 24.28 -18.62
N SER A 42 -19.28 25.20 -17.76
CA SER A 42 -18.47 26.35 -18.16
C SER A 42 -17.02 26.27 -17.69
N GLY A 43 -16.75 25.44 -16.67
CA GLY A 43 -15.47 25.47 -15.96
C GLY A 43 -15.27 26.73 -15.12
N LEU A 44 -16.29 27.56 -14.93
CA LEU A 44 -16.24 28.76 -14.10
C LEU A 44 -16.66 28.46 -12.65
N CYS A 45 -16.23 29.30 -11.73
CA CYS A 45 -16.42 29.09 -10.29
C CYS A 45 -17.57 29.92 -9.74
N LEU A 46 -18.28 29.39 -8.74
CA LEU A 46 -19.33 30.12 -8.03
C LEU A 46 -18.70 31.27 -7.25
N ASP A 47 -19.21 32.46 -7.50
CA ASP A 47 -18.63 33.73 -7.08
C ASP A 47 -19.73 34.63 -6.49
N VAL A 48 -19.46 35.24 -5.34
CA VAL A 48 -20.29 36.34 -4.84
C VAL A 48 -19.93 37.60 -5.61
N TRP A 49 -20.87 38.11 -6.41
CA TRP A 49 -20.63 39.16 -7.40
C TRP A 49 -19.84 40.34 -6.85
N SER A 50 -18.76 40.68 -7.56
CA SER A 50 -17.82 41.76 -7.21
C SER A 50 -17.18 41.61 -5.82
N GLY A 51 -17.20 40.41 -5.23
CA GLY A 51 -16.72 40.17 -3.88
C GLY A 51 -17.46 40.97 -2.80
N SER A 52 -18.70 41.38 -3.06
CA SER A 52 -19.47 42.21 -2.13
C SER A 52 -19.67 41.51 -0.79
N PRO A 53 -19.44 42.16 0.37
CA PRO A 53 -19.78 41.60 1.69
C PRO A 53 -21.24 41.83 2.07
N GLU A 54 -22.00 42.60 1.28
CA GLU A 54 -23.37 43.01 1.59
C GLU A 54 -24.38 41.86 1.44
N GLN A 55 -25.39 41.84 2.31
CA GLN A 55 -26.54 40.94 2.14
C GLN A 55 -27.24 41.19 0.79
N ALA A 56 -27.89 40.15 0.25
CA ALA A 56 -28.51 40.16 -1.07
C ALA A 56 -27.56 40.30 -2.26
N ALA A 57 -26.23 40.24 -2.06
CA ALA A 57 -25.32 40.13 -3.18
C ALA A 57 -25.58 38.81 -3.92
N ARG A 58 -25.81 38.91 -5.23
CA ARG A 58 -26.08 37.77 -6.10
C ARG A 58 -24.87 36.83 -6.18
N ILE A 59 -25.15 35.53 -6.31
CA ILE A 59 -24.16 34.52 -6.62
C ILE A 59 -24.19 34.28 -8.13
N VAL A 60 -23.01 34.29 -8.76
CA VAL A 60 -22.82 34.13 -10.20
C VAL A 60 -21.81 33.01 -10.47
N GLN A 61 -21.60 32.65 -11.73
CA GLN A 61 -20.35 32.03 -12.16
C GLN A 61 -19.35 33.10 -12.60
N TRP A 62 -18.06 32.93 -12.32
CA TRP A 62 -16.99 33.84 -12.74
C TRP A 62 -15.68 33.08 -13.01
N GLN A 63 -14.71 33.75 -13.66
CA GLN A 63 -13.37 33.19 -13.82
C GLN A 63 -12.82 32.74 -12.47
N CYS A 64 -12.37 31.50 -12.38
CA CYS A 64 -11.83 30.95 -11.14
C CYS A 64 -10.57 31.71 -10.73
N HIS A 65 -10.52 32.14 -9.47
CA HIS A 65 -9.37 32.80 -8.85
C HIS A 65 -9.33 32.50 -7.34
N ASP A 66 -8.27 32.92 -6.65
CA ASP A 66 -8.06 32.62 -5.23
C ASP A 66 -8.71 33.63 -4.27
N GLY A 67 -9.76 34.29 -4.75
CA GLY A 67 -10.51 35.25 -3.94
C GLY A 67 -11.42 34.51 -2.97
N ASN A 68 -11.46 34.96 -1.71
CA ASN A 68 -12.35 34.39 -0.69
C ASN A 68 -13.84 34.50 -1.03
N ASN A 69 -14.22 35.35 -2.00
CA ASN A 69 -15.58 35.44 -2.55
C ASN A 69 -15.95 34.28 -3.48
N GLN A 70 -15.01 33.39 -3.80
CA GLN A 70 -15.23 32.12 -4.50
C GLN A 70 -15.00 30.90 -3.59
N ARG A 71 -14.77 31.12 -2.28
CA ARG A 71 -14.53 30.05 -1.31
C ARG A 71 -15.75 29.89 -0.42
N TRP A 72 -16.21 28.66 -0.31
CA TRP A 72 -17.41 28.27 0.39
C TRP A 72 -17.05 27.29 1.51
N LYS A 73 -17.21 27.70 2.76
CA LYS A 73 -17.15 26.77 3.89
C LYS A 73 -18.42 25.93 3.90
N ILE A 74 -18.27 24.65 3.58
CA ILE A 74 -19.33 23.65 3.63
C ILE A 74 -19.29 23.01 5.02
N THR A 75 -20.36 23.17 5.79
CA THR A 75 -20.47 22.61 7.15
C THR A 75 -21.75 21.80 7.32
N PRO A 76 -21.72 20.60 7.94
CA PRO A 76 -22.92 19.85 8.27
C PRO A 76 -23.92 20.66 9.11
N ALA A 77 -25.20 20.54 8.77
CA ALA A 77 -26.32 21.21 9.43
C ALA A 77 -27.39 20.21 9.95
N GLY A 78 -27.07 18.91 9.95
CA GLY A 78 -27.95 17.82 10.41
C GLY A 78 -28.95 17.33 9.37
N GLY A 79 -29.38 16.07 9.49
CA GLY A 79 -30.35 15.45 8.58
C GLY A 79 -29.88 15.34 7.12
N GLY A 80 -28.56 15.21 6.92
CA GLY A 80 -27.91 15.19 5.60
C GLY A 80 -27.85 16.56 4.90
N ASN A 81 -28.17 17.65 5.60
CA ASN A 81 -28.09 19.00 5.07
C ASN A 81 -26.75 19.66 5.41
N TYR A 82 -26.38 20.62 4.59
CA TYR A 82 -25.19 21.46 4.70
C TYR A 82 -25.56 22.94 4.64
N ARG A 83 -24.75 23.78 5.28
CA ARG A 83 -24.69 25.22 5.03
C ARG A 83 -23.44 25.54 4.23
N LEU A 84 -23.55 26.48 3.30
CA LEU A 84 -22.45 26.97 2.46
C LEU A 84 -22.22 28.44 2.83
N LEU A 85 -21.11 28.74 3.50
CA LEU A 85 -20.78 30.10 3.93
C LEU A 85 -19.69 30.68 3.03
N ALA A 86 -19.92 31.85 2.43
CA ALA A 86 -18.89 32.53 1.66
C ALA A 86 -17.77 32.99 2.61
N MET A 87 -16.51 32.66 2.33
CA MET A 87 -15.40 32.89 3.25
C MET A 87 -15.08 34.37 3.46
N HIS A 88 -15.35 35.22 2.46
CA HIS A 88 -15.07 36.66 2.56
C HIS A 88 -16.08 37.42 3.43
N SER A 89 -17.35 37.00 3.45
CA SER A 89 -18.44 37.69 4.16
C SER A 89 -18.96 36.94 5.39
N GLY A 90 -18.75 35.61 5.45
CA GLY A 90 -19.36 34.72 6.42
C GLY A 90 -20.86 34.49 6.22
N LEU A 91 -21.47 35.06 5.16
CA LEU A 91 -22.90 34.93 4.87
C LEU A 91 -23.20 33.60 4.17
N ALA A 92 -24.40 33.07 4.38
CA ALA A 92 -24.85 31.81 3.81
C ALA A 92 -25.36 31.98 2.38
N MET A 93 -25.10 30.99 1.52
CA MET A 93 -25.84 30.83 0.27
C MET A 93 -27.33 30.65 0.56
N ASP A 94 -28.17 31.41 -0.14
CA ASP A 94 -29.59 31.60 0.15
C ASP A 94 -30.38 31.66 -1.15
N VAL A 95 -31.50 30.92 -1.21
CA VAL A 95 -32.48 31.06 -2.29
C VAL A 95 -33.34 32.29 -2.03
N GLU A 96 -33.33 33.24 -2.97
CA GLU A 96 -34.00 34.53 -2.83
C GLU A 96 -35.47 34.38 -2.41
N SER A 97 -35.84 35.07 -1.33
CA SER A 97 -37.18 35.04 -0.72
C SER A 97 -37.69 33.64 -0.33
N ALA A 98 -36.79 32.67 -0.12
CA ALA A 98 -37.13 31.26 0.10
C ALA A 98 -38.07 30.68 -0.98
N SER A 99 -37.99 31.21 -2.20
CA SER A 99 -38.84 30.80 -3.31
C SER A 99 -38.64 29.32 -3.65
N THR A 100 -39.70 28.63 -4.04
CA THR A 100 -39.66 27.25 -4.52
C THR A 100 -39.85 27.15 -6.04
N ALA A 101 -39.88 28.29 -6.74
CA ALA A 101 -40.07 28.35 -8.19
C ALA A 101 -38.76 28.12 -8.97
N ASN A 102 -38.89 27.60 -10.19
CA ASN A 102 -37.81 27.60 -11.18
C ASN A 102 -37.40 29.04 -11.51
N GLY A 103 -36.10 29.29 -11.60
CA GLY A 103 -35.53 30.59 -11.92
C GLY A 103 -35.34 31.53 -10.73
N ALA A 104 -35.68 31.08 -9.51
CA ALA A 104 -35.34 31.84 -8.31
C ALA A 104 -33.81 31.94 -8.17
N GLY A 105 -33.30 33.16 -7.97
CA GLY A 105 -31.87 33.43 -7.88
C GLY A 105 -31.26 32.96 -6.58
N LEU A 106 -29.94 32.75 -6.60
CA LEU A 106 -29.14 32.55 -5.40
C LEU A 106 -28.45 33.87 -5.01
N GLN A 107 -28.46 34.16 -3.71
CA GLN A 107 -27.83 35.31 -3.09
C GLN A 107 -27.07 34.88 -1.83
N GLN A 108 -26.30 35.78 -1.23
CA GLN A 108 -25.83 35.59 0.14
C GLN A 108 -26.74 36.31 1.15
N TRP A 109 -26.97 35.70 2.31
CA TRP A 109 -27.82 36.24 3.37
C TRP A 109 -27.34 35.79 4.77
N PRO A 110 -27.62 36.52 5.85
CA PRO A 110 -27.36 36.03 7.22
C PRO A 110 -27.98 34.64 7.45
N ASP A 111 -27.20 33.70 8.00
CA ASP A 111 -27.68 32.34 8.31
C ASP A 111 -28.82 32.42 9.34
N ASN A 112 -30.02 32.03 8.92
CA ASN A 112 -31.25 32.13 9.68
C ASN A 112 -31.89 30.76 9.97
N GLY A 113 -31.21 29.66 9.63
CA GLY A 113 -31.72 28.32 9.90
C GLY A 113 -32.72 27.77 8.88
N SER A 114 -33.17 28.57 7.92
CA SER A 114 -34.26 28.19 7.02
C SER A 114 -33.85 27.18 5.95
N GLY A 115 -34.84 26.48 5.37
CA GLY A 115 -34.62 25.56 4.25
C GLY A 115 -34.04 26.24 2.99
N ALA A 116 -34.19 27.56 2.85
CA ALA A 116 -33.59 28.34 1.77
C ALA A 116 -32.06 28.36 1.81
N GLN A 117 -31.47 28.02 2.96
CA GLN A 117 -30.03 28.05 3.24
C GLN A 117 -29.48 26.67 3.62
N ARG A 118 -30.24 25.61 3.31
CA ARG A 118 -29.85 24.23 3.56
C ARG A 118 -29.78 23.51 2.24
N PHE A 119 -28.66 22.81 2.02
CA PHE A 119 -28.41 22.13 0.77
C PHE A 119 -28.02 20.67 1.03
N LYS A 120 -28.39 19.79 0.10
CA LYS A 120 -27.92 18.41 0.02
C LYS A 120 -27.02 18.25 -1.18
N PHE A 121 -26.07 17.33 -1.07
CA PHE A 121 -25.23 16.92 -2.18
C PHE A 121 -25.64 15.50 -2.59
N GLU A 122 -25.91 15.32 -3.87
CA GLU A 122 -26.10 14.02 -4.50
C GLU A 122 -24.88 13.77 -5.39
N ASP A 123 -24.13 12.71 -5.07
CA ASP A 123 -22.99 12.25 -5.87
C ASP A 123 -23.49 11.57 -7.15
N LEU A 124 -23.08 12.08 -8.29
CA LEU A 124 -23.45 11.58 -9.61
C LEU A 124 -22.39 10.64 -10.21
N GLY A 125 -21.31 10.37 -9.48
CA GLY A 125 -20.11 9.71 -9.97
C GLY A 125 -19.18 10.67 -10.73
N ASN A 126 -17.94 10.24 -10.98
CA ASN A 126 -16.90 11.04 -11.63
C ASN A 126 -16.66 12.41 -10.96
N ASN A 127 -16.95 12.50 -9.66
CA ASN A 127 -16.79 13.70 -8.83
C ASN A 127 -17.68 14.87 -9.24
N GLU A 128 -18.76 14.56 -9.95
CA GLU A 128 -19.82 15.49 -10.27
C GLU A 128 -20.87 15.45 -9.17
N PHE A 129 -21.20 16.61 -8.61
CA PHE A 129 -22.24 16.74 -7.61
C PHE A 129 -23.43 17.49 -8.18
N ARG A 130 -24.62 17.00 -7.86
CA ARG A 130 -25.84 17.79 -7.89
C ARG A 130 -26.04 18.42 -6.51
N ILE A 131 -26.15 19.75 -6.47
CA ILE A 131 -26.40 20.50 -5.24
C ILE A 131 -27.89 20.85 -5.19
N ILE A 132 -28.58 20.44 -4.13
CA ILE A 132 -30.05 20.48 -4.03
C ILE A 132 -30.42 21.39 -2.88
N ASN A 133 -31.25 22.42 -3.11
CA ASN A 133 -31.82 23.20 -2.03
C ASN A 133 -32.87 22.37 -1.27
N SER A 134 -32.72 22.26 0.05
CA SER A 134 -33.59 21.43 0.89
C SER A 134 -34.98 22.03 1.10
N GLY A 135 -35.14 23.35 0.94
CA GLY A 135 -36.43 24.02 1.03
C GLY A 135 -37.32 23.80 -0.20
N SER A 136 -36.73 23.79 -1.40
CA SER A 136 -37.47 23.65 -2.67
C SER A 136 -37.38 22.28 -3.32
N GLY A 137 -36.36 21.48 -2.98
CA GLY A 137 -36.02 20.23 -3.66
C GLY A 137 -35.39 20.41 -5.05
N LYS A 138 -35.12 21.66 -5.46
CA LYS A 138 -34.56 22.02 -6.78
C LYS A 138 -33.05 22.05 -6.76
N SER A 139 -32.46 21.84 -7.94
CA SER A 139 -31.01 21.82 -8.12
C SER A 139 -30.50 23.24 -8.32
N LEU A 140 -29.27 23.52 -7.89
CA LEU A 140 -28.51 24.67 -8.38
C LEU A 140 -28.36 24.56 -9.90
N ASP A 141 -28.45 25.70 -10.57
CA ASP A 141 -28.59 25.83 -12.00
C ASP A 141 -27.91 27.11 -12.49
N ILE A 142 -27.11 27.01 -13.54
CA ILE A 142 -26.58 28.17 -14.26
C ILE A 142 -27.61 28.63 -15.28
N GLU A 143 -28.02 29.89 -15.17
CA GLU A 143 -29.06 30.46 -16.04
C GLU A 143 -28.74 30.26 -17.52
N GLU A 144 -29.73 29.78 -18.26
CA GLU A 144 -29.67 29.47 -19.70
C GLU A 144 -28.58 28.46 -20.10
N ALA A 145 -28.03 27.69 -19.15
CA ALA A 145 -26.88 26.81 -19.35
C ALA A 145 -25.66 27.54 -19.98
N SER A 146 -25.53 28.83 -19.68
CA SER A 146 -24.50 29.71 -20.25
C SER A 146 -23.09 29.34 -19.79
N VAL A 147 -22.10 29.64 -20.62
CA VAL A 147 -20.67 29.51 -20.31
C VAL A 147 -20.00 30.84 -19.98
N GLU A 148 -20.74 31.94 -20.04
CA GLU A 148 -20.20 33.29 -19.87
C GLU A 148 -20.00 33.66 -18.39
N PRO A 149 -18.90 34.36 -18.04
CA PRO A 149 -18.73 34.96 -16.72
C PRO A 149 -19.82 35.98 -16.38
N GLY A 150 -20.23 35.98 -15.12
CA GLY A 150 -21.19 36.94 -14.54
C GLY A 150 -22.65 36.51 -14.65
N VAL A 151 -22.93 35.37 -15.28
CA VAL A 151 -24.26 34.79 -15.33
C VAL A 151 -24.66 34.32 -13.94
N ARG A 152 -25.88 34.65 -13.53
CA ARG A 152 -26.38 34.36 -12.19
C ARG A 152 -26.61 32.87 -12.00
N LEU A 153 -26.42 32.45 -10.76
CA LEU A 153 -26.86 31.15 -10.28
C LEU A 153 -28.35 31.24 -9.90
N GLN A 154 -29.12 30.25 -10.29
CA GLN A 154 -30.54 30.09 -9.96
C GLN A 154 -30.80 28.67 -9.47
N GLN A 155 -32.04 28.37 -9.07
CA GLN A 155 -32.50 26.99 -8.89
C GLN A 155 -33.45 26.57 -10.01
N TRP A 156 -33.41 25.30 -10.38
CA TRP A 156 -34.31 24.73 -11.37
C TRP A 156 -34.59 23.24 -11.09
N ASP A 157 -35.66 22.71 -11.68
CA ASP A 157 -35.93 21.28 -11.69
C ASP A 157 -34.77 20.52 -12.33
N TRP A 158 -34.43 19.37 -11.76
CA TRP A 158 -33.35 18.53 -12.27
C TRP A 158 -33.66 18.03 -13.67
N ASN A 159 -32.81 18.40 -14.63
CA ASN A 159 -32.88 17.97 -16.02
C ASN A 159 -31.63 17.18 -16.45
N SER A 160 -30.70 16.94 -15.51
CA SER A 160 -29.42 16.25 -15.72
C SER A 160 -28.42 16.92 -16.65
N GLY A 161 -28.67 18.16 -17.08
CA GLY A 161 -27.74 18.94 -17.90
C GLY A 161 -26.50 19.38 -17.11
N ASP A 162 -25.38 19.56 -17.82
CA ASP A 162 -24.09 19.92 -17.21
C ASP A 162 -24.11 21.26 -16.45
N HIS A 163 -25.09 22.12 -16.72
CA HIS A 163 -25.29 23.40 -16.03
C HIS A 163 -25.87 23.25 -14.62
N GLN A 164 -26.24 22.03 -14.23
CA GLN A 164 -26.72 21.65 -12.89
C GLN A 164 -25.74 20.70 -12.17
N ARG A 165 -24.53 20.52 -12.73
CA ARG A 165 -23.49 19.62 -12.20
C ARG A 165 -22.27 20.44 -11.83
N PHE A 166 -21.72 20.16 -10.65
CA PHE A 166 -20.64 20.96 -10.07
C PHE A 166 -19.53 20.07 -9.52
N TYR A 167 -18.31 20.57 -9.60
CA TYR A 167 -17.14 20.02 -8.91
C TYR A 167 -16.90 20.80 -7.61
N LEU A 168 -16.48 20.12 -6.55
CA LEU A 168 -16.02 20.74 -5.30
C LEU A 168 -14.49 20.65 -5.27
N LEU A 169 -13.81 21.80 -5.23
CA LEU A 169 -12.35 21.92 -5.23
C LEU A 169 -11.90 22.47 -3.89
N THR A 170 -10.95 21.86 -3.17
CA THR A 170 -10.41 22.48 -1.95
C THR A 170 -9.45 23.64 -2.30
N ASP A 171 -9.19 24.53 -1.34
CA ASP A 171 -8.47 25.80 -1.55
C ASP A 171 -7.03 25.60 -2.09
N GLY A 172 -6.78 25.86 -3.39
CA GLY A 172 -5.44 25.76 -4.02
C GLY A 172 -5.37 25.45 -5.53
N GLY A 173 -6.30 25.90 -6.37
CA GLY A 173 -6.44 25.36 -7.74
C GLY A 173 -6.95 23.91 -7.68
N PRO A 174 -6.95 23.10 -8.76
CA PRO A 174 -7.56 21.78 -8.68
C PRO A 174 -6.89 21.02 -7.54
N THR A 175 -7.67 20.77 -6.51
CA THR A 175 -7.47 19.56 -5.75
C THR A 175 -8.34 18.57 -6.48
N PRO A 176 -7.77 17.71 -7.35
CA PRO A 176 -8.56 16.65 -7.90
C PRO A 176 -9.14 15.86 -6.72
N PRO A 177 -10.30 15.24 -6.88
CA PRO A 177 -10.60 14.03 -6.12
C PRO A 177 -9.34 13.18 -6.24
N GLY A 178 -8.79 12.74 -5.11
CA GLY A 178 -7.42 12.25 -5.08
C GLY A 178 -7.18 11.32 -6.25
N ALA A 179 -6.12 11.55 -7.04
CA ALA A 179 -5.89 10.83 -8.28
C ALA A 179 -6.10 9.34 -8.00
N SER A 180 -7.07 8.74 -8.70
CA SER A 180 -7.44 7.37 -8.41
C SER A 180 -6.25 6.49 -8.76
N ILE A 181 -5.70 5.85 -7.74
CA ILE A 181 -4.57 4.94 -7.92
C ILE A 181 -5.08 3.50 -7.71
N PRO A 182 -4.72 2.57 -8.60
CA PRO A 182 -3.69 2.66 -9.66
C PRO A 182 -4.03 3.62 -10.81
N GLY A 183 -3.05 4.40 -11.26
CA GLY A 183 -3.21 5.42 -12.30
C GLY A 183 -1.98 6.32 -12.47
N LYS A 184 -1.96 7.07 -13.57
CA LYS A 184 -0.96 8.11 -13.87
C LYS A 184 -1.42 9.46 -13.34
N ILE A 185 -0.47 10.23 -12.81
CA ILE A 185 -0.63 11.57 -12.25
C ILE A 185 0.36 12.47 -12.99
N GLU A 186 -0.14 13.48 -13.71
CA GLU A 186 0.74 14.43 -14.40
C GLU A 186 1.41 15.36 -13.36
N ALA A 187 2.67 15.72 -13.59
CA ALA A 187 3.44 16.48 -12.60
C ALA A 187 2.86 17.87 -12.38
N GLU A 188 2.33 18.49 -13.43
CA GLU A 188 1.69 19.81 -13.46
C GLU A 188 0.31 19.85 -12.76
N ASP A 189 -0.26 18.68 -12.46
CA ASP A 189 -1.56 18.52 -11.78
C ASP A 189 -1.43 18.44 -10.25
N TYR A 190 -0.48 19.17 -9.67
CA TYR A 190 -0.33 19.26 -8.20
C TYR A 190 -1.49 20.00 -7.54
N SER A 191 -1.80 19.56 -6.32
CA SER A 191 -2.79 20.17 -5.42
C SER A 191 -2.22 21.23 -4.48
N ALA A 192 -0.92 21.16 -4.19
CA ALA A 192 -0.19 22.16 -3.42
C ALA A 192 1.29 22.09 -3.78
N PHE A 193 2.05 23.15 -3.53
CA PHE A 193 3.47 23.20 -3.88
C PHE A 193 4.22 24.15 -2.94
N SER A 194 5.53 24.08 -2.98
CA SER A 194 6.43 25.12 -2.49
C SER A 194 7.45 25.39 -3.57
N ASP A 195 7.41 26.61 -4.11
CA ASP A 195 8.39 27.13 -5.05
C ASP A 195 9.23 28.20 -4.35
N THR A 196 10.54 28.19 -4.59
CA THR A 196 11.45 29.17 -3.97
C THR A 196 11.79 30.33 -4.90
N THR A 197 11.33 30.26 -6.14
CA THR A 197 11.48 31.27 -7.18
C THR A 197 10.12 31.88 -7.53
N ALA A 198 10.14 33.00 -8.25
CA ALA A 198 8.91 33.76 -8.54
C ALA A 198 8.60 33.69 -10.03
N GLY A 199 7.34 33.37 -10.33
CA GLY A 199 6.80 33.20 -11.67
C GLY A 199 7.13 31.85 -12.31
N ASN A 200 6.26 31.41 -13.21
CA ASN A 200 6.42 30.18 -13.99
C ASN A 200 7.37 30.37 -15.18
N THR A 201 8.60 29.89 -15.01
CA THR A 201 9.63 29.73 -16.03
C THR A 201 9.24 28.59 -16.97
N GLY A 202 8.82 28.96 -18.17
CA GLY A 202 8.22 28.05 -19.15
C GLY A 202 6.83 28.51 -19.58
N GLY A 203 6.11 29.16 -18.66
CA GLY A 203 4.85 29.86 -18.92
C GLY A 203 3.69 28.94 -19.30
N GLY A 204 3.81 27.65 -19.00
CA GLY A 204 2.87 26.61 -19.41
C GLY A 204 1.84 26.27 -18.33
N TYR A 205 0.65 25.87 -18.78
CA TYR A 205 -0.43 25.24 -17.99
C TYR A 205 -1.07 26.08 -16.87
N ARG A 206 -0.30 26.58 -15.90
CA ARG A 206 -0.77 27.28 -14.69
C ARG A 206 -0.17 28.68 -14.57
N GLN A 207 -0.82 29.52 -13.77
CA GLN A 207 -0.41 30.92 -13.54
C GLN A 207 0.24 31.15 -12.16
N ASP A 208 0.44 30.07 -11.40
CA ASP A 208 1.17 30.11 -10.13
C ASP A 208 2.69 30.03 -10.37
N ASP A 209 3.49 29.99 -9.31
CA ASP A 209 4.95 30.13 -9.39
C ASP A 209 5.68 28.87 -9.86
N VAL A 210 5.02 27.70 -9.97
CA VAL A 210 5.71 26.47 -10.41
C VAL A 210 6.12 26.58 -11.87
N ASP A 211 7.39 26.29 -12.14
CA ASP A 211 8.00 26.33 -13.46
C ASP A 211 7.55 25.14 -14.34
N ILE A 212 6.75 25.43 -15.37
CA ILE A 212 6.10 24.41 -16.23
C ILE A 212 6.35 24.72 -17.70
N GLU A 213 6.81 23.73 -18.44
CA GLU A 213 7.00 23.78 -19.90
C GLU A 213 6.27 22.65 -20.62
N ALA A 214 6.09 22.79 -21.94
CA ALA A 214 5.57 21.70 -22.77
C ALA A 214 6.60 20.57 -22.86
N THR A 215 6.16 19.34 -22.62
CA THR A 215 7.05 18.17 -22.70
C THR A 215 7.15 17.64 -24.13
N ALA A 216 8.34 17.13 -24.48
CA ALA A 216 8.59 16.36 -25.69
C ALA A 216 8.61 14.84 -25.45
N ASP A 217 8.19 14.38 -24.26
CA ASP A 217 8.01 12.96 -23.98
C ASP A 217 6.87 12.35 -24.83
N GLN A 218 6.76 11.03 -24.76
CA GLN A 218 5.65 10.30 -25.36
C GLN A 218 4.31 10.80 -24.77
N ASP A 219 3.27 10.90 -25.61
CA ASP A 219 1.94 11.45 -25.30
C ASP A 219 1.82 12.99 -25.13
N GLY A 220 2.94 13.73 -25.11
CA GLY A 220 2.94 15.19 -25.00
C GLY A 220 2.47 15.68 -23.63
N GLY A 221 1.94 16.91 -23.55
CA GLY A 221 1.48 17.53 -22.30
C GLY A 221 2.46 18.57 -21.76
N PHE A 222 2.63 18.63 -20.44
CA PHE A 222 3.58 19.50 -19.77
C PHE A 222 4.49 18.70 -18.83
N ASN A 223 5.57 19.32 -18.37
CA ASN A 223 6.39 18.82 -17.27
C ASN A 223 6.75 19.96 -16.33
N VAL A 224 7.07 19.63 -15.09
CA VAL A 224 7.70 20.57 -14.15
C VAL A 224 9.21 20.54 -14.38
N GLY A 225 9.83 21.71 -14.40
CA GLY A 225 11.27 21.90 -14.61
C GLY A 225 11.84 22.96 -13.69
N TRP A 226 13.08 23.41 -13.95
CA TRP A 226 13.76 24.49 -13.21
C TRP A 226 13.82 24.36 -11.68
N THR A 227 13.58 23.15 -11.17
CA THR A 227 13.46 22.86 -9.74
C THR A 227 14.71 23.26 -8.96
N ALA A 228 14.52 23.76 -7.74
CA ALA A 228 15.56 24.06 -6.77
C ALA A 228 15.51 23.14 -5.54
N PRO A 229 16.62 23.01 -4.78
CA PRO A 229 16.65 22.16 -3.60
C PRO A 229 15.71 22.69 -2.52
N GLY A 230 14.85 21.83 -1.99
CA GLY A 230 13.87 22.18 -0.95
C GLY A 230 12.47 22.51 -1.49
N GLU A 231 12.31 22.58 -2.80
CA GLU A 231 11.00 22.68 -3.44
C GLU A 231 10.24 21.36 -3.40
N TYR A 232 8.91 21.43 -3.46
CA TYR A 232 8.07 20.24 -3.49
C TYR A 232 6.77 20.44 -4.23
N LEU A 233 6.22 19.33 -4.72
CA LEU A 233 4.88 19.23 -5.28
C LEU A 233 4.08 18.23 -4.44
N ARG A 234 2.82 18.55 -4.14
CA ARG A 234 1.90 17.69 -3.39
C ARG A 234 0.68 17.33 -4.21
N TYR A 235 0.27 16.08 -4.08
CA TYR A 235 -0.89 15.52 -4.77
C TYR A 235 -1.79 14.83 -3.75
N ASN A 236 -3.10 15.04 -3.87
CA ASN A 236 -4.05 14.20 -3.19
C ASN A 236 -4.28 12.94 -4.03
N LEU A 237 -4.30 11.78 -3.37
CA LEU A 237 -4.47 10.45 -3.95
C LEU A 237 -5.70 9.79 -3.36
N ASN A 238 -6.33 8.91 -4.13
CA ASN A 238 -7.34 7.99 -3.60
C ASN A 238 -7.00 6.57 -4.04
N ALA A 239 -6.48 5.77 -3.12
CA ALA A 239 -6.20 4.36 -3.36
C ALA A 239 -7.50 3.57 -3.42
N ALA A 240 -7.77 2.99 -4.60
CA ALA A 240 -8.99 2.21 -4.82
C ALA A 240 -9.10 0.99 -3.89
N GLU A 241 -7.97 0.46 -3.44
CA GLU A 241 -7.87 -0.70 -2.56
C GLU A 241 -6.58 -0.64 -1.74
N SER A 242 -6.56 -1.28 -0.57
CA SER A 242 -5.34 -1.42 0.22
C SER A 242 -4.39 -2.39 -0.46
N GLY A 243 -3.10 -2.07 -0.52
CA GLY A 243 -2.12 -2.97 -1.09
C GLY A 243 -0.77 -2.32 -1.38
N ASP A 244 0.09 -3.10 -2.00
CA ASP A 244 1.36 -2.61 -2.53
C ASP A 244 1.14 -1.93 -3.88
N TYR A 245 1.84 -0.82 -4.07
CA TYR A 245 1.85 -0.03 -5.29
C TYR A 245 3.29 0.12 -5.77
N LYS A 246 3.52 -0.12 -7.07
CA LYS A 246 4.75 0.27 -7.75
C LYS A 246 4.60 1.73 -8.16
N VAL A 247 5.45 2.60 -7.62
CA VAL A 247 5.47 4.03 -7.91
C VAL A 247 6.61 4.30 -8.88
N THR A 248 6.30 4.84 -10.04
CA THR A 248 7.27 5.20 -11.08
C THR A 248 7.22 6.70 -11.32
N LEU A 249 8.36 7.38 -11.30
CA LEU A 249 8.50 8.78 -11.66
C LEU A 249 9.23 8.87 -13.00
N ARG A 250 8.66 9.64 -13.93
CA ARG A 250 9.25 9.93 -15.23
C ARG A 250 10.07 11.20 -15.15
N VAL A 251 11.39 11.07 -15.22
CA VAL A 251 12.33 12.14 -14.90
C VAL A 251 13.34 12.39 -16.02
N ALA A 252 13.88 13.61 -16.07
CA ALA A 252 14.97 13.99 -16.96
C ALA A 252 15.99 14.91 -16.26
N SER A 253 17.26 14.78 -16.63
CA SER A 253 18.35 15.67 -16.21
C SER A 253 19.56 15.53 -17.13
N ILE A 254 20.30 16.62 -17.34
CA ILE A 254 21.60 16.61 -18.03
C ILE A 254 22.78 16.38 -17.08
N TYR A 255 22.52 16.33 -15.78
CA TYR A 255 23.55 16.27 -14.75
C TYR A 255 23.54 14.92 -14.03
N ALA A 256 24.70 14.51 -13.52
CA ALA A 256 24.82 13.37 -12.62
C ALA A 256 24.63 13.81 -11.16
N GLY A 257 24.31 12.86 -10.28
CA GLY A 257 24.21 13.08 -8.83
C GLY A 257 22.95 13.82 -8.38
N LYS A 258 21.94 13.92 -9.24
CA LYS A 258 20.65 14.54 -8.93
C LYS A 258 19.74 13.60 -8.14
N GLN A 259 18.93 14.15 -7.25
CA GLN A 259 18.11 13.39 -6.33
C GLN A 259 16.76 14.06 -6.05
N LEU A 260 15.74 13.23 -5.84
CA LEU A 260 14.44 13.61 -5.28
C LEU A 260 14.02 12.57 -4.23
N ALA A 261 13.01 12.87 -3.43
CA ALA A 261 12.39 11.94 -2.52
C ALA A 261 10.86 12.03 -2.60
N VAL A 262 10.19 10.97 -2.17
CA VAL A 262 8.74 10.87 -2.15
C VAL A 262 8.27 10.55 -0.75
N LYS A 263 7.31 11.33 -0.27
CA LYS A 263 6.62 11.10 1.00
C LYS A 263 5.16 10.76 0.77
N LEU A 264 4.63 9.87 1.60
CA LEU A 264 3.21 9.55 1.69
C LEU A 264 2.74 9.88 3.10
N ASP A 265 1.70 10.71 3.20
CA ASP A 265 1.11 11.20 4.46
C ASP A 265 2.15 11.79 5.42
N GLY A 266 3.17 12.44 4.85
CA GLY A 266 4.29 13.05 5.57
C GLY A 266 5.44 12.09 5.93
N ALA A 267 5.29 10.78 5.75
CA ALA A 267 6.36 9.81 5.94
C ALA A 267 7.19 9.65 4.66
N ASP A 268 8.52 9.69 4.77
CA ASP A 268 9.43 9.38 3.66
C ASP A 268 9.36 7.88 3.34
N VAL A 269 8.93 7.56 2.11
CA VAL A 269 8.69 6.19 1.66
C VAL A 269 9.65 5.73 0.57
N SER A 270 10.44 6.65 -0.02
CA SER A 270 11.39 6.32 -1.06
C SER A 270 12.85 6.47 -0.63
N GLY A 271 13.12 7.26 0.41
CA GLY A 271 14.44 7.83 0.63
C GLY A 271 14.89 8.70 -0.56
N ALA A 272 16.19 8.98 -0.63
CA ALA A 272 16.76 9.74 -1.73
C ALA A 272 16.90 8.87 -3.00
N LEU A 273 16.04 9.10 -3.98
CA LEU A 273 16.07 8.45 -5.29
C LEU A 273 17.06 9.17 -6.21
N ALA A 274 17.97 8.42 -6.82
CA ALA A 274 18.91 8.96 -7.79
C ALA A 274 18.21 9.21 -9.14
N VAL A 275 18.31 10.44 -9.64
CA VAL A 275 17.90 10.84 -11.00
C VAL A 275 19.12 10.68 -11.92
N PRO A 276 19.05 9.84 -12.98
CA PRO A 276 20.19 9.62 -13.86
C PRO A 276 20.46 10.81 -14.77
N ASN A 277 21.70 10.93 -15.26
CA ASN A 277 22.00 11.80 -16.39
C ASN A 277 21.42 11.17 -17.67
N THR A 278 20.32 11.73 -18.13
CA THR A 278 19.58 11.31 -19.33
C THR A 278 20.12 11.93 -20.63
N GLY A 279 21.10 12.83 -20.54
CA GLY A 279 21.72 13.48 -21.69
C GLY A 279 20.90 14.60 -22.35
N GLY A 280 19.72 14.95 -21.81
CA GLY A 280 18.89 16.06 -22.28
C GLY A 280 17.77 16.41 -21.29
N TRP A 281 17.29 17.66 -21.28
CA TRP A 281 16.17 18.09 -20.42
C TRP A 281 14.82 17.48 -20.80
N GLN A 282 14.74 16.96 -22.02
CA GLN A 282 13.57 16.34 -22.61
C GLN A 282 13.89 14.90 -23.08
N ASN A 283 14.97 14.32 -22.56
CA ASN A 283 15.29 12.90 -22.70
C ASN A 283 14.91 12.23 -21.38
N TRP A 284 13.99 11.27 -21.43
CA TRP A 284 13.31 10.82 -20.22
C TRP A 284 13.72 9.42 -19.79
N ALA A 285 13.75 9.19 -18.48
CA ALA A 285 13.99 7.90 -17.86
C ALA A 285 12.99 7.64 -16.73
N ASP A 286 12.74 6.36 -16.46
CA ASP A 286 11.89 5.94 -15.35
C ASP A 286 12.75 5.60 -14.14
N ILE A 287 12.38 6.15 -12.99
CA ILE A 287 12.88 5.73 -11.67
C ILE A 287 11.69 5.31 -10.82
N GLY A 288 11.89 4.47 -9.81
CA GLY A 288 10.75 4.01 -9.03
C GLY A 288 11.13 3.35 -7.72
N PHE A 289 10.09 3.13 -6.92
CA PHE A 289 10.15 2.46 -5.63
C PHE A 289 8.79 1.81 -5.37
N ASN A 290 8.69 1.09 -4.26
CA ASN A 290 7.45 0.45 -3.85
C ASN A 290 6.89 1.12 -2.60
N ALA A 291 5.58 1.32 -2.57
CA ALA A 291 4.86 1.88 -1.42
C ALA A 291 3.68 0.99 -1.05
N ASN A 292 3.42 0.82 0.24
CA ASN A 292 2.18 0.20 0.71
C ASN A 292 1.20 1.30 1.09
N LEU A 293 -0.02 1.24 0.55
CA LEU A 293 -1.08 2.20 0.83
C LEU A 293 -2.33 1.48 1.33
N SER A 294 -3.05 2.09 2.26
CA SER A 294 -4.41 1.66 2.60
C SER A 294 -5.40 2.12 1.53
N ALA A 295 -6.57 1.50 1.44
CA ALA A 295 -7.66 2.03 0.63
C ALA A 295 -8.08 3.42 1.15
N GLY A 296 -8.38 4.34 0.25
CA GLY A 296 -8.88 5.67 0.57
C GLY A 296 -7.87 6.78 0.34
N ALA A 297 -8.10 7.91 1.01
CA ALA A 297 -7.38 9.15 0.75
C ALA A 297 -5.96 9.13 1.31
N HIS A 298 -5.01 9.59 0.50
CA HIS A 298 -3.60 9.76 0.85
C HIS A 298 -3.06 11.09 0.31
N GLN A 299 -2.01 11.63 0.91
CA GLN A 299 -1.26 12.77 0.39
C GLN A 299 0.13 12.33 -0.07
N LEU A 300 0.45 12.57 -1.33
CA LEU A 300 1.78 12.42 -1.90
C LEU A 300 2.53 13.76 -1.83
N GLU A 301 3.82 13.73 -1.51
CA GLU A 301 4.75 14.85 -1.69
C GLU A 301 5.96 14.35 -2.48
N VAL A 302 6.30 15.00 -3.60
CA VAL A 302 7.59 14.83 -4.29
C VAL A 302 8.46 16.01 -3.91
N ALA A 303 9.55 15.74 -3.20
CA ALA A 303 10.51 16.74 -2.73
C ALA A 303 11.78 16.71 -3.57
N PHE A 304 12.16 17.85 -4.14
CA PHE A 304 13.40 17.99 -4.90
C PHE A 304 14.57 18.22 -3.93
N LEU A 305 15.44 17.21 -3.80
CA LEU A 305 16.60 17.28 -2.89
C LEU A 305 17.79 18.03 -3.51
N THR A 306 17.81 18.10 -4.84
CA THR A 306 18.79 18.82 -5.64
C THR A 306 18.10 19.62 -6.73
N ASP A 307 18.78 20.61 -7.27
CA ASP A 307 18.34 21.38 -8.43
C ASP A 307 18.45 20.59 -9.75
N GLY A 308 17.78 21.07 -10.80
CA GLY A 308 17.99 20.61 -12.18
C GLY A 308 17.45 19.20 -12.45
N VAL A 309 16.21 18.96 -12.02
CA VAL A 309 15.43 17.77 -12.33
C VAL A 309 14.16 18.21 -13.05
N ASN A 310 13.86 17.59 -14.18
CA ASN A 310 12.53 17.68 -14.80
C ASN A 310 11.71 16.46 -14.36
N LEU A 311 10.45 16.68 -13.99
CA LEU A 311 9.48 15.64 -13.64
C LEU A 311 8.27 15.75 -14.59
N ASN A 312 7.98 14.68 -15.31
CA ASN A 312 6.85 14.62 -16.24
C ASN A 312 5.59 14.07 -15.58
N TYR A 313 5.66 12.86 -15.03
CA TYR A 313 4.51 12.23 -14.37
C TYR A 313 4.94 11.25 -13.28
N ILE A 314 3.96 10.87 -12.46
CA ILE A 314 4.06 9.85 -11.42
C ILE A 314 3.00 8.78 -11.73
N ASN A 315 3.40 7.52 -11.86
CA ASN A 315 2.51 6.42 -12.14
C ASN A 315 2.47 5.43 -10.98
N PHE A 316 1.27 5.17 -10.47
CA PHE A 316 0.99 4.13 -9.50
C PHE A 316 0.39 2.93 -10.23
N ALA A 317 1.10 1.81 -10.27
CA ALA A 317 0.53 0.54 -10.69
C ALA A 317 0.22 -0.30 -9.45
N LYS A 318 -0.91 -1.03 -9.45
CA LYS A 318 -1.15 -2.05 -8.43
C LYS A 318 0.03 -3.03 -8.49
N GLY A 319 0.63 -3.32 -7.35
CA GLY A 319 1.58 -4.41 -7.24
C GLY A 319 0.84 -5.72 -7.42
N ASP A 320 1.00 -6.35 -8.60
CA ASP A 320 0.84 -7.79 -8.90
C ASP A 320 1.29 -8.06 -10.37
N GLY A 321 2.43 -7.54 -10.85
CA GLY A 321 2.73 -7.50 -12.30
C GLY A 321 4.20 -7.48 -12.75
N PRO A 322 4.45 -7.73 -14.06
CA PRO A 322 5.71 -8.23 -14.62
C PRO A 322 6.91 -7.28 -14.57
N THR A 323 8.07 -7.92 -14.34
CA THR A 323 9.47 -7.43 -14.35
C THR A 323 9.70 -6.00 -13.87
N ASP A 324 9.94 -5.85 -12.58
CA ASP A 324 10.84 -4.82 -12.07
C ASP A 324 12.22 -5.00 -12.74
N PRO A 325 12.93 -3.96 -13.22
CA PRO A 325 14.31 -4.10 -13.69
C PRO A 325 15.29 -4.60 -12.61
N THR A 326 14.87 -4.60 -11.33
CA THR A 326 15.58 -5.23 -10.21
C THR A 326 15.12 -6.65 -9.91
N ASP A 327 14.04 -7.15 -10.53
CA ASP A 327 13.65 -8.55 -10.42
C ASP A 327 14.74 -9.43 -11.08
N PRO A 328 15.01 -10.63 -10.52
CA PRO A 328 15.84 -11.60 -11.18
C PRO A 328 15.35 -11.87 -12.62
N PRO A 329 16.22 -11.90 -13.64
CA PRO A 329 15.81 -12.07 -15.03
C PRO A 329 14.89 -13.29 -15.22
N GLY A 330 13.72 -13.08 -15.84
CA GLY A 330 12.73 -14.14 -16.07
C GLY A 330 11.76 -14.40 -14.89
N TRP A 331 11.87 -13.61 -13.83
CA TRP A 331 11.00 -13.67 -12.67
C TRP A 331 10.25 -12.34 -12.46
N THR A 332 9.09 -12.42 -11.83
CA THR A 332 8.24 -11.29 -11.46
C THR A 332 7.93 -11.38 -9.98
N LEU A 333 8.19 -10.34 -9.20
CA LEU A 333 7.87 -10.31 -7.78
C LEU A 333 6.34 -10.44 -7.57
N VAL A 334 5.92 -11.36 -6.69
CA VAL A 334 4.49 -11.61 -6.38
C VAL A 334 4.16 -11.52 -4.89
N TRP A 335 5.16 -11.52 -4.02
CA TRP A 335 4.97 -11.31 -2.58
C TRP A 335 6.30 -10.89 -1.95
N ARG A 336 6.24 -10.04 -0.92
CA ARG A 336 7.42 -9.68 -0.13
C ARG A 336 7.09 -9.28 1.30
N ASP A 337 8.09 -9.31 2.15
CA ASP A 337 8.15 -8.59 3.41
C ASP A 337 9.54 -7.99 3.58
N GLU A 338 9.61 -6.66 3.61
CA GLU A 338 10.86 -5.90 3.80
C GLU A 338 11.06 -5.49 5.27
N PHE A 339 10.12 -5.84 6.16
CA PHE A 339 10.19 -5.56 7.59
C PHE A 339 10.46 -4.08 7.94
N ASN A 340 9.95 -3.14 7.14
CA ASN A 340 10.12 -1.71 7.33
C ASN A 340 9.12 -1.08 8.32
N GLY A 341 8.06 -1.79 8.69
CA GLY A 341 7.09 -1.32 9.69
C GLY A 341 7.60 -1.46 11.13
N ASP A 342 6.76 -1.10 12.10
CA ASP A 342 7.10 -1.15 13.53
C ASP A 342 6.73 -2.49 14.20
N SER A 343 6.16 -3.43 13.45
CA SER A 343 5.69 -4.71 13.97
C SER A 343 5.70 -5.81 12.91
N ILE A 344 5.65 -7.06 13.36
CA ILE A 344 5.50 -8.23 12.49
C ILE A 344 4.09 -8.19 11.89
N ASP A 345 3.99 -8.21 10.57
CA ASP A 345 2.72 -8.17 9.85
C ASP A 345 1.95 -9.50 10.05
N THR A 346 0.93 -9.46 10.90
CA THR A 346 0.06 -10.63 11.17
C THR A 346 -0.82 -11.01 9.99
N GLY A 347 -0.94 -10.19 8.95
CA GLY A 347 -1.51 -10.56 7.66
C GLY A 347 -0.63 -11.52 6.88
N LYS A 348 0.69 -11.49 7.11
CA LYS A 348 1.72 -12.29 6.41
C LYS A 348 2.25 -13.45 7.24
N TRP A 349 2.40 -13.26 8.55
CA TRP A 349 3.04 -14.22 9.44
C TRP A 349 2.13 -14.67 10.59
N GLU A 350 2.29 -15.92 10.98
CA GLU A 350 1.75 -16.52 12.20
C GLU A 350 2.91 -17.02 13.07
N HIS A 351 2.86 -16.80 14.38
CA HIS A 351 3.78 -17.45 15.32
C HIS A 351 3.32 -18.87 15.64
N GLU A 352 4.19 -19.84 15.43
CA GLU A 352 3.98 -21.19 15.94
C GLU A 352 4.54 -21.30 17.36
N VAL A 353 3.64 -21.31 18.35
CA VAL A 353 3.99 -21.33 19.78
C VAL A 353 3.87 -22.74 20.32
N ASN A 354 4.99 -23.36 20.69
CA ASN A 354 5.02 -24.65 21.40
C ASN A 354 6.41 -24.95 22.00
N GLY A 355 6.44 -25.92 22.91
CA GLY A 355 7.66 -26.51 23.47
C GLY A 355 7.82 -27.99 23.17
N ASN A 356 7.37 -28.48 22.01
CA ASN A 356 7.28 -29.91 21.69
C ASN A 356 8.60 -30.53 21.19
N GLY A 357 9.60 -29.71 20.87
CA GLY A 357 10.92 -30.17 20.41
C GLY A 357 11.01 -30.51 18.92
N GLY A 358 10.04 -30.07 18.11
CA GLY A 358 10.10 -30.05 16.64
C GLY A 358 10.21 -31.41 15.94
N GLY A 359 10.10 -32.53 16.66
CA GLY A 359 10.42 -33.87 16.14
C GLY A 359 11.93 -34.19 16.16
N ASN A 360 12.79 -33.22 16.50
CA ASN A 360 14.25 -33.33 16.45
C ASN A 360 14.92 -33.25 17.83
N ASN A 361 14.15 -33.42 18.91
CA ASN A 361 14.61 -33.27 20.30
C ASN A 361 15.18 -31.87 20.60
N GLU A 362 14.60 -30.84 19.99
CA GLU A 362 14.95 -29.44 20.22
C GLU A 362 14.60 -28.99 21.66
N LEU A 363 15.35 -28.01 22.18
CA LEU A 363 15.29 -27.61 23.59
C LEU A 363 14.54 -26.31 23.86
N GLN A 364 14.30 -25.48 22.85
CA GLN A 364 13.61 -24.21 23.00
C GLN A 364 12.11 -24.38 23.20
N TYR A 365 11.51 -23.38 23.83
CA TYR A 365 10.10 -23.06 23.70
C TYR A 365 9.94 -21.93 22.67
N TYR A 366 9.24 -22.19 21.57
CA TYR A 366 8.89 -21.13 20.64
C TYR A 366 7.78 -20.26 21.22
N THR A 367 7.96 -18.94 21.24
CA THR A 367 6.98 -17.98 21.77
C THR A 367 6.72 -16.84 20.79
N ALA A 368 5.59 -16.15 20.97
CA ALA A 368 5.25 -14.93 20.24
C ALA A 368 5.68 -13.65 20.98
N ARG A 369 6.53 -13.76 22.01
CA ARG A 369 6.93 -12.61 22.84
C ARG A 369 7.93 -11.73 22.09
N GLN A 370 7.87 -10.42 22.32
CA GLN A 370 8.78 -9.44 21.70
C GLN A 370 10.26 -9.68 22.03
N GLN A 371 10.57 -10.39 23.11
CA GLN A 371 11.94 -10.80 23.46
C GLN A 371 12.50 -11.88 22.51
N ASN A 372 11.63 -12.63 21.82
CA ASN A 372 12.03 -13.69 20.91
C ASN A 372 11.84 -13.33 19.44
N SER A 373 10.94 -12.40 19.11
CA SER A 373 10.88 -11.85 17.76
C SER A 373 10.26 -10.46 17.70
N TRP A 374 10.85 -9.58 16.91
CA TRP A 374 10.34 -8.22 16.67
C TRP A 374 10.84 -7.67 15.34
N VAL A 375 10.22 -6.59 14.86
CA VAL A 375 10.72 -5.81 13.73
C VAL A 375 11.39 -4.54 14.26
N SER A 376 12.59 -4.24 13.78
CA SER A 376 13.27 -2.97 14.06
C SER A 376 14.41 -2.72 13.07
N GLY A 377 14.52 -1.47 12.62
CA GLY A 377 15.59 -1.05 11.71
C GLY A 377 15.51 -1.68 10.32
N GLY A 378 14.28 -1.88 9.80
CA GLY A 378 14.04 -2.50 8.50
C GLY A 378 14.27 -4.02 8.48
N LYS A 379 14.15 -4.70 9.63
CA LYS A 379 14.53 -6.11 9.77
C LYS A 379 13.65 -6.85 10.77
N LEU A 380 13.38 -8.11 10.47
CA LEU A 380 12.89 -9.08 11.44
C LEU A 380 14.07 -9.63 12.25
N HIS A 381 13.92 -9.65 13.56
CA HIS A 381 14.84 -10.30 14.49
C HIS A 381 14.14 -11.55 15.05
N ILE A 382 14.80 -12.70 14.99
CA ILE A 382 14.40 -13.95 15.67
C ILE A 382 15.51 -14.28 16.66
N GLN A 383 15.22 -14.21 17.95
CA GLN A 383 16.20 -14.29 19.02
C GLN A 383 15.97 -15.49 19.94
N ALA A 384 17.02 -16.28 20.09
CA ALA A 384 17.12 -17.34 21.08
C ALA A 384 17.70 -16.81 22.40
N LEU A 385 17.02 -17.14 23.50
CA LEU A 385 17.41 -16.78 24.86
C LEU A 385 17.64 -18.02 25.70
N LYS A 386 18.61 -17.94 26.61
CA LYS A 386 18.76 -18.89 27.72
C LYS A 386 17.96 -18.36 28.91
N GLU A 387 16.72 -18.81 29.02
CA GLU A 387 15.82 -18.45 30.12
C GLU A 387 14.90 -19.61 30.44
N ARG A 388 14.49 -19.70 31.71
CA ARG A 388 13.51 -20.69 32.13
C ARG A 388 12.11 -20.20 31.79
N TYR A 389 11.40 -20.93 30.94
CA TYR A 389 10.05 -20.59 30.50
C TYR A 389 9.12 -21.79 30.66
N THR A 390 7.94 -21.54 31.23
CA THR A 390 6.91 -22.55 31.43
C THR A 390 5.66 -22.15 30.66
N GLY A 391 5.24 -23.01 29.74
CA GLY A 391 3.95 -22.90 29.05
C GLY A 391 3.17 -24.21 29.09
N PRO A 392 2.07 -24.33 28.33
CA PRO A 392 1.22 -25.52 28.34
C PRO A 392 1.94 -26.85 28.09
N GLU A 393 2.99 -26.86 27.26
CA GLU A 393 3.77 -28.07 26.94
C GLU A 393 4.90 -28.37 27.97
N GLY A 394 4.93 -27.64 29.08
CA GLY A 394 5.90 -27.82 30.16
C GLY A 394 6.96 -26.74 30.22
N THR A 395 8.04 -27.02 30.96
CA THR A 395 9.14 -26.08 31.18
C THR A 395 10.32 -26.37 30.27
N ARG A 396 10.86 -25.33 29.63
CA ARG A 396 12.11 -25.35 28.86
C ARG A 396 13.08 -24.32 29.43
N ASP A 397 14.37 -24.52 29.19
CA ASP A 397 15.45 -23.62 29.64
C ASP A 397 15.99 -22.72 28.53
N TYR A 398 15.33 -22.73 27.37
CA TYR A 398 15.57 -21.84 26.25
C TYR A 398 14.25 -21.39 25.65
N THR A 399 14.24 -20.20 25.06
CA THR A 399 13.12 -19.69 24.28
C THR A 399 13.61 -19.18 22.94
N SER A 400 12.74 -19.19 21.93
CA SER A 400 13.02 -18.64 20.60
C SER A 400 11.69 -18.30 19.90
N ALA A 401 11.72 -18.05 18.59
CA ALA A 401 10.53 -17.88 17.77
C ALA A 401 10.59 -18.73 16.49
N ARG A 402 9.40 -19.10 16.01
CA ARG A 402 9.13 -19.78 14.74
C ARG A 402 7.95 -19.09 14.09
N LEU A 403 8.15 -18.51 12.92
CA LEU A 403 7.14 -17.80 12.16
C LEU A 403 6.83 -18.59 10.88
N ARG A 404 5.57 -18.57 10.45
CA ARG A 404 5.14 -19.23 9.22
C ARG A 404 4.13 -18.40 8.43
N THR A 405 4.12 -18.57 7.11
CA THR A 405 3.16 -17.93 6.19
C THR A 405 1.91 -18.78 5.96
N LEU A 406 1.66 -19.80 6.79
CA LEU A 406 0.56 -20.76 6.61
C LEU A 406 -0.79 -20.06 6.41
N ASN A 407 -1.43 -20.28 5.25
CA ASN A 407 -2.70 -19.64 4.84
C ASN A 407 -2.66 -18.10 4.73
N LYS A 408 -1.46 -17.53 4.65
CA LYS A 408 -1.17 -16.09 4.52
C LYS A 408 -0.28 -15.79 3.30
N GLY A 409 0.47 -16.79 2.87
CA GLY A 409 1.25 -16.85 1.64
C GLY A 409 1.65 -18.31 1.42
N ASP A 410 1.04 -18.95 0.44
CA ASP A 410 1.33 -20.35 0.07
C ASP A 410 1.56 -20.42 -1.43
N TRP A 411 2.66 -21.05 -1.83
CA TRP A 411 3.10 -21.04 -3.23
C TRP A 411 3.25 -22.46 -3.76
N LYS A 412 2.93 -22.63 -5.03
CA LYS A 412 3.37 -23.79 -5.83
C LYS A 412 4.28 -23.25 -6.91
N TYR A 413 5.56 -23.63 -6.84
CA TYR A 413 6.63 -23.08 -7.67
C TYR A 413 6.92 -21.60 -7.38
N GLY A 414 8.09 -21.15 -7.80
CA GLY A 414 8.52 -19.76 -7.62
C GLY A 414 10.02 -19.65 -7.41
N ARG A 415 10.49 -18.41 -7.37
CA ARG A 415 11.80 -18.07 -6.81
C ARG A 415 11.57 -17.44 -5.45
N PHE A 416 12.35 -17.85 -4.46
CA PHE A 416 12.29 -17.36 -3.09
C PHE A 416 13.65 -16.76 -2.79
N GLU A 417 13.71 -15.51 -2.34
CA GLU A 417 14.95 -14.86 -1.92
C GLU A 417 14.77 -14.34 -0.49
N ILE A 418 15.65 -14.77 0.40
CA ILE A 418 15.65 -14.39 1.80
C ILE A 418 17.03 -13.85 2.14
N ARG A 419 17.10 -12.56 2.48
CA ARG A 419 18.36 -11.94 2.88
C ARG A 419 18.48 -11.95 4.40
N ALA A 420 19.43 -12.73 4.92
CA ALA A 420 19.56 -12.92 6.37
C ALA A 420 21.02 -13.00 6.83
N LYS A 421 21.24 -12.66 8.10
CA LYS A 421 22.49 -12.86 8.85
C LYS A 421 22.21 -13.82 10.01
N LEU A 422 23.07 -14.81 10.19
CA LEU A 422 22.79 -15.98 11.02
C LEU A 422 23.44 -15.93 12.41
N PRO A 423 22.86 -16.62 13.40
CA PRO A 423 23.47 -16.82 14.72
C PRO A 423 24.63 -17.82 14.65
N TRP A 424 25.37 -17.95 15.76
CA TRP A 424 26.53 -18.83 15.85
C TRP A 424 26.62 -19.54 17.20
N GLY A 425 27.48 -20.56 17.25
CA GLY A 425 27.78 -21.31 18.47
C GLY A 425 27.12 -22.68 18.54
N GLN A 426 27.64 -23.51 19.44
CA GLN A 426 27.23 -24.89 19.62
C GLN A 426 25.73 -25.00 19.96
N GLY A 427 25.02 -25.90 19.29
CA GLY A 427 23.58 -26.10 19.46
C GLY A 427 22.69 -25.05 18.78
N MET A 428 23.22 -24.06 18.07
CA MET A 428 22.39 -23.13 17.29
C MET A 428 22.01 -23.73 15.95
N TRP A 429 20.73 -23.62 15.59
CA TRP A 429 20.17 -24.15 14.34
C TRP A 429 19.15 -23.18 13.72
N PRO A 430 19.62 -22.15 12.98
CA PRO A 430 18.76 -21.33 12.15
C PRO A 430 18.25 -22.10 10.93
N ALA A 431 16.99 -21.88 10.54
CA ALA A 431 16.39 -22.50 9.37
C ALA A 431 15.44 -21.54 8.62
N ILE A 432 15.52 -21.59 7.28
CA ILE A 432 14.57 -21.02 6.31
C ILE A 432 14.11 -22.17 5.44
N TRP A 433 12.83 -22.53 5.52
CA TRP A 433 12.33 -23.77 4.96
C TRP A 433 10.83 -23.69 4.68
N MET A 434 10.28 -24.75 4.12
CA MET A 434 8.90 -24.79 3.66
C MET A 434 8.26 -26.14 3.95
N LEU A 435 6.99 -26.10 4.37
CA LEU A 435 6.14 -27.29 4.54
C LEU A 435 4.90 -27.21 3.65
N PRO A 436 4.31 -28.35 3.27
CA PRO A 436 3.07 -28.40 2.50
C PRO A 436 1.94 -27.77 3.30
N THR A 437 1.16 -26.92 2.64
CA THR A 437 -0.06 -26.34 3.22
C THR A 437 -1.21 -27.34 3.18
N ASP A 438 -1.31 -28.11 2.09
CA ASP A 438 -2.49 -28.92 1.78
C ASP A 438 -2.34 -30.41 2.18
N TRP A 439 -1.11 -30.87 2.48
CA TRP A 439 -0.80 -32.26 2.90
C TRP A 439 -1.43 -33.36 2.03
N VAL A 440 -1.47 -33.14 0.70
CA VAL A 440 -2.24 -33.96 -0.26
C VAL A 440 -1.80 -35.44 -0.30
N TYR A 441 -0.54 -35.71 0.06
CA TYR A 441 0.09 -37.02 -0.11
C TYR A 441 0.28 -37.79 1.21
N GLY A 442 -0.35 -37.32 2.30
CA GLY A 442 -0.21 -37.88 3.63
C GLY A 442 0.63 -37.01 4.56
N GLY A 443 1.02 -37.56 5.70
CA GLY A 443 1.86 -36.90 6.69
C GLY A 443 3.29 -36.63 6.18
N TRP A 444 4.11 -36.06 7.07
CA TRP A 444 5.53 -35.87 6.79
C TRP A 444 6.24 -37.23 6.67
N ALA A 445 7.13 -37.48 5.69
CA ALA A 445 7.56 -36.60 4.60
C ALA A 445 6.89 -36.95 3.25
N ALA A 446 5.83 -37.77 3.24
CA ALA A 446 5.16 -38.16 2.01
C ALA A 446 4.58 -36.95 1.24
N SER A 447 4.24 -35.87 1.95
CA SER A 447 3.86 -34.57 1.40
C SER A 447 5.00 -33.57 1.18
N GLY A 448 6.24 -33.95 1.49
CA GLY A 448 7.43 -33.16 1.21
C GLY A 448 7.82 -32.15 2.29
N GLU A 449 9.09 -31.75 2.24
CA GLU A 449 9.69 -30.60 2.95
C GLU A 449 10.77 -30.02 2.02
N ILE A 450 10.92 -28.70 2.00
CA ILE A 450 11.97 -27.99 1.25
C ILE A 450 12.74 -27.08 2.20
N ASP A 451 14.00 -27.38 2.43
CA ASP A 451 14.91 -26.55 3.21
C ASP A 451 15.71 -25.66 2.29
N ILE A 452 15.41 -24.36 2.32
CA ILE A 452 16.11 -23.35 1.49
C ILE A 452 17.49 -23.08 2.09
N MET A 453 17.57 -23.03 3.42
CA MET A 453 18.78 -22.75 4.17
C MET A 453 18.65 -23.36 5.56
N GLU A 454 19.55 -24.29 5.88
CA GLU A 454 19.83 -24.66 7.26
C GLU A 454 21.32 -24.52 7.56
N ALA A 455 21.64 -24.26 8.82
CA ALA A 455 22.99 -24.32 9.33
C ALA A 455 22.99 -24.79 10.78
N VAL A 456 24.11 -25.38 11.21
CA VAL A 456 24.31 -25.73 12.62
C VAL A 456 25.70 -25.32 13.07
N ASN A 457 25.85 -24.96 14.34
CA ASN A 457 27.17 -24.79 14.97
C ASN A 457 28.13 -23.85 14.22
N LEU A 458 27.59 -22.79 13.60
CA LEU A 458 28.37 -21.79 12.85
C LEU A 458 29.45 -21.16 13.74
N LYS A 459 30.59 -20.79 13.13
CA LYS A 459 31.86 -20.42 13.80
C LYS A 459 32.47 -21.50 14.72
N GLY A 460 31.85 -22.66 14.83
CA GLY A 460 32.36 -23.86 15.51
C GLY A 460 32.53 -25.01 14.53
N ALA A 461 32.07 -26.20 14.92
CA ALA A 461 32.18 -27.42 14.12
C ALA A 461 31.46 -27.34 12.76
N GLY A 462 30.41 -26.51 12.65
CA GLY A 462 29.71 -26.29 11.38
C GLY A 462 30.40 -25.30 10.44
N GLY A 463 31.41 -24.56 10.93
CA GLY A 463 32.17 -23.60 10.14
C GLY A 463 31.27 -22.49 9.58
N ASN A 464 31.24 -22.40 8.24
CA ASN A 464 30.43 -21.45 7.46
C ASN A 464 29.47 -22.19 6.51
N ASN A 465 29.19 -23.46 6.77
CA ASN A 465 28.44 -24.32 5.87
C ASN A 465 26.93 -24.05 5.97
N ILE A 466 26.30 -23.96 4.80
CA ILE A 466 24.87 -23.82 4.61
C ILE A 466 24.37 -25.02 3.81
N TYR A 467 23.27 -25.61 4.24
CA TYR A 467 22.68 -26.83 3.67
C TYR A 467 21.35 -26.51 3.01
N GLY A 468 21.10 -27.14 1.85
CA GLY A 468 19.81 -27.12 1.17
C GLY A 468 19.33 -28.55 0.95
N THR A 469 18.13 -28.87 1.45
CA THR A 469 17.67 -30.26 1.57
C THR A 469 16.23 -30.42 1.10
N LEU A 470 15.94 -31.59 0.53
CA LEU A 470 14.59 -32.06 0.24
C LEU A 470 14.31 -33.29 1.10
N HIS A 471 13.21 -33.29 1.85
CA HIS A 471 12.69 -34.51 2.49
C HIS A 471 11.44 -35.00 1.76
N TYR A 472 11.45 -36.27 1.36
CA TYR A 472 10.39 -36.88 0.54
C TYR A 472 10.30 -38.40 0.77
N GLY A 473 9.62 -39.12 -0.11
CA GLY A 473 9.46 -40.57 -0.05
C GLY A 473 8.16 -40.97 0.64
N GLY A 474 8.25 -41.71 1.74
CA GLY A 474 7.10 -42.12 2.55
C GLY A 474 6.87 -41.27 3.80
N GLU A 475 5.78 -41.55 4.51
CA GLU A 475 5.58 -41.00 5.86
C GLU A 475 6.64 -41.55 6.82
N TRP A 476 6.98 -40.78 7.85
CA TRP A 476 7.87 -41.24 8.91
C TRP A 476 7.43 -42.62 9.46
N PRO A 477 8.35 -43.56 9.68
CA PRO A 477 9.81 -43.44 9.58
C PRO A 477 10.39 -43.80 8.20
N ASN A 478 9.57 -43.96 7.17
CA ASN A 478 9.98 -44.41 5.83
C ASN A 478 10.35 -43.26 4.88
N ASN A 479 10.50 -42.05 5.41
CA ASN A 479 10.96 -40.91 4.64
C ASN A 479 12.43 -41.07 4.24
N THR A 480 12.84 -40.34 3.22
CA THR A 480 14.24 -40.15 2.82
C THR A 480 14.51 -38.68 2.60
N HIS A 481 15.77 -38.32 2.33
CA HIS A 481 16.16 -36.96 2.00
C HIS A 481 17.37 -36.96 1.09
N THR A 482 17.52 -35.88 0.32
CA THR A 482 18.73 -35.56 -0.45
C THR A 482 19.03 -34.09 -0.31
N GLY A 483 20.31 -33.75 -0.24
CA GLY A 483 20.78 -32.37 -0.09
C GLY A 483 22.28 -32.27 -0.35
N ASP A 484 22.74 -31.05 -0.50
CA ASP A 484 24.15 -30.68 -0.56
C ASP A 484 24.37 -29.39 0.26
N HIS A 485 25.59 -28.90 0.27
CA HIS A 485 25.99 -27.75 1.06
C HIS A 485 27.01 -26.87 0.33
N MET A 486 27.07 -25.62 0.77
CA MET A 486 28.03 -24.63 0.32
C MET A 486 28.58 -23.88 1.54
N ALA A 487 29.86 -23.54 1.50
CA ALA A 487 30.46 -22.56 2.40
C ALA A 487 30.76 -21.27 1.61
N PRO A 488 29.99 -20.18 1.80
CA PRO A 488 30.32 -18.89 1.21
C PRO A 488 31.71 -18.41 1.67
N SER A 489 32.38 -17.59 0.86
CA SER A 489 33.70 -17.05 1.23
C SER A 489 33.62 -15.99 2.33
N SER A 490 32.52 -15.24 2.40
CA SER A 490 32.22 -14.30 3.48
C SER A 490 31.47 -14.99 4.61
N SER A 491 31.64 -14.47 5.83
CA SER A 491 31.04 -15.01 7.06
C SER A 491 29.53 -14.78 7.08
N VAL A 492 28.75 -15.87 7.12
CA VAL A 492 27.27 -15.83 7.19
C VAL A 492 26.74 -15.32 8.54
N VAL A 493 27.64 -15.18 9.52
CA VAL A 493 27.35 -14.67 10.87
C VAL A 493 27.66 -13.18 10.99
N ASP A 494 28.65 -12.69 10.24
CA ASP A 494 29.08 -11.29 10.31
C ASP A 494 28.45 -10.43 9.21
N GLN A 495 27.93 -11.04 8.14
CA GLN A 495 27.37 -10.36 6.98
C GLN A 495 26.00 -10.93 6.60
N PHE A 496 25.17 -10.09 5.98
CA PHE A 496 23.94 -10.56 5.35
C PHE A 496 24.25 -11.25 4.03
N HIS A 497 23.63 -12.40 3.82
CA HIS A 497 23.68 -13.16 2.58
C HIS A 497 22.26 -13.36 2.06
N THR A 498 22.12 -13.52 0.75
CA THR A 498 20.83 -13.84 0.10
C THR A 498 20.77 -15.33 -0.17
N TYR A 499 19.91 -16.03 0.56
CA TYR A 499 19.60 -17.44 0.35
C TYR A 499 18.44 -17.53 -0.62
N ALA A 500 18.61 -18.27 -1.72
CA ALA A 500 17.57 -18.36 -2.72
C ALA A 500 17.28 -19.78 -3.18
N LEU A 501 16.00 -20.02 -3.48
CA LEU A 501 15.47 -21.23 -4.08
C LEU A 501 14.79 -20.87 -5.38
N GLU A 502 15.05 -21.61 -6.45
CA GLU A 502 14.18 -21.65 -7.62
C GLU A 502 13.51 -23.00 -7.68
N TRP A 503 12.20 -23.03 -7.56
CA TRP A 503 11.38 -24.22 -7.57
C TRP A 503 10.48 -24.21 -8.79
N GLU A 504 10.70 -25.16 -9.68
CA GLU A 504 9.88 -25.42 -10.86
C GLU A 504 9.29 -26.84 -10.79
N GLU A 505 8.44 -27.20 -11.75
CA GLU A 505 7.74 -28.49 -11.74
C GLU A 505 8.68 -29.69 -11.66
N ASN A 506 9.81 -29.65 -12.38
CA ASN A 506 10.71 -30.80 -12.54
C ASN A 506 12.12 -30.57 -11.99
N GLU A 507 12.40 -29.40 -11.42
CA GLU A 507 13.72 -29.06 -10.89
C GLU A 507 13.60 -28.07 -9.74
N ILE A 508 14.46 -28.24 -8.73
CA ILE A 508 14.65 -27.30 -7.64
C ILE A 508 16.14 -26.94 -7.57
N ARG A 509 16.46 -25.65 -7.49
CA ARG A 509 17.83 -25.12 -7.52
C ARG A 509 18.08 -24.19 -6.34
N TRP A 510 19.25 -24.30 -5.70
CA TRP A 510 19.63 -23.47 -4.56
C TRP A 510 20.79 -22.55 -4.92
N TYR A 511 20.76 -21.36 -4.33
CA TYR A 511 21.75 -20.32 -4.53
C TYR A 511 22.07 -19.60 -3.22
N ILE A 512 23.31 -19.13 -3.08
CA ILE A 512 23.70 -18.16 -2.07
C ILE A 512 24.40 -16.99 -2.77
N ASP A 513 23.90 -15.77 -2.56
CA ASP A 513 24.36 -14.55 -3.22
C ASP A 513 24.41 -14.68 -4.76
N GLY A 514 23.42 -15.37 -5.32
CA GLY A 514 23.34 -15.65 -6.76
C GLY A 514 24.26 -16.77 -7.25
N VAL A 515 25.12 -17.34 -6.40
CA VAL A 515 25.96 -18.49 -6.75
C VAL A 515 25.16 -19.78 -6.60
N HIS A 516 24.89 -20.44 -7.72
CA HIS A 516 24.28 -21.77 -7.75
C HIS A 516 25.21 -22.81 -7.13
N TYR A 517 24.68 -23.66 -6.25
CA TYR A 517 25.47 -24.74 -5.66
C TYR A 517 24.80 -26.11 -5.72
N GLN A 518 23.48 -26.16 -6.00
CA GLN A 518 22.75 -27.42 -5.97
C GLN A 518 21.56 -27.37 -6.93
N THR A 519 21.39 -28.47 -7.66
CA THR A 519 20.19 -28.79 -8.46
C THR A 519 19.70 -30.16 -8.00
N GLN A 520 18.40 -30.27 -7.76
CA GLN A 520 17.73 -31.56 -7.63
C GLN A 520 16.64 -31.67 -8.69
N ASN A 521 16.52 -32.84 -9.31
CA ASN A 521 15.52 -33.20 -10.32
C ASN A 521 15.08 -34.67 -10.21
N SER A 522 15.42 -35.33 -9.11
CA SER A 522 15.14 -36.75 -8.86
C SER A 522 14.65 -36.96 -7.43
N TRP A 523 13.33 -36.92 -7.25
CA TRP A 523 12.62 -37.22 -6.00
C TRP A 523 11.39 -38.08 -6.30
N TYR A 524 10.72 -38.55 -5.25
CA TYR A 524 9.47 -39.29 -5.38
C TYR A 524 8.59 -39.15 -4.14
N SER A 525 7.29 -39.45 -4.27
CA SER A 525 6.40 -39.74 -3.13
C SER A 525 5.90 -41.18 -3.26
N THR A 526 5.71 -41.89 -2.15
CA THR A 526 5.07 -43.21 -2.18
C THR A 526 3.57 -43.13 -2.46
N ALA A 527 2.97 -41.95 -2.34
CA ALA A 527 1.52 -41.75 -2.46
C ALA A 527 1.08 -41.29 -3.87
N ALA A 528 1.99 -40.76 -4.70
CA ALA A 528 1.66 -40.26 -6.02
C ALA A 528 2.87 -40.26 -6.98
N PRO A 529 2.63 -40.32 -8.31
CA PRO A 529 3.69 -40.20 -9.31
C PRO A 529 4.44 -38.86 -9.24
N TYR A 530 5.69 -38.86 -9.74
CA TYR A 530 6.47 -37.65 -9.98
C TYR A 530 5.65 -36.62 -10.80
N PRO A 531 5.69 -35.31 -10.50
CA PRO A 531 6.61 -34.62 -9.59
C PRO A 531 6.18 -34.52 -8.12
N ALA A 532 5.27 -35.37 -7.63
CA ALA A 532 4.96 -35.43 -6.20
C ALA A 532 6.23 -35.71 -5.35
N PRO A 533 6.40 -35.06 -4.18
CA PRO A 533 5.37 -34.29 -3.49
C PRO A 533 5.40 -32.77 -3.73
N TYR A 534 6.34 -32.25 -4.52
CA TYR A 534 6.59 -30.81 -4.70
C TYR A 534 5.74 -30.19 -5.81
N ASN A 535 4.51 -30.67 -5.98
CA ASN A 535 3.53 -30.20 -6.95
C ASN A 535 2.21 -29.75 -6.27
N GLN A 536 2.28 -29.38 -4.99
CA GLN A 536 1.22 -28.78 -4.18
C GLN A 536 1.70 -27.45 -3.59
N ARG A 537 0.83 -26.74 -2.86
CA ARG A 537 1.22 -25.48 -2.21
C ARG A 537 2.05 -25.74 -0.95
N PHE A 538 3.06 -24.91 -0.75
CA PHE A 538 3.90 -24.89 0.44
C PHE A 538 3.88 -23.49 1.07
N HIS A 539 3.91 -23.43 2.39
CA HIS A 539 4.12 -22.20 3.15
C HIS A 539 5.55 -22.14 3.67
N MET A 540 6.06 -20.93 3.88
CA MET A 540 7.41 -20.68 4.38
C MET A 540 7.45 -20.66 5.90
N ILE A 541 8.59 -21.04 6.46
CA ILE A 541 8.88 -21.07 7.88
C ILE A 541 10.26 -20.45 8.11
N LEU A 542 10.33 -19.54 9.09
CA LEU A 542 11.57 -18.95 9.60
C LEU A 542 11.69 -19.29 11.09
N ASN A 543 12.80 -19.89 11.51
CA ASN A 543 13.03 -20.13 12.93
C ASN A 543 14.50 -20.17 13.32
N LEU A 544 14.72 -20.07 14.63
CA LEU A 544 15.99 -20.36 15.27
C LEU A 544 15.78 -21.42 16.35
N ALA A 545 16.17 -22.66 16.08
CA ALA A 545 16.15 -23.74 17.06
C ALA A 545 17.41 -23.73 17.95
N VAL A 546 17.27 -24.33 19.14
CA VAL A 546 18.33 -24.49 20.14
C VAL A 546 18.39 -25.96 20.54
N GLY A 547 19.53 -26.60 20.31
CA GLY A 547 19.70 -28.03 20.53
C GLY A 547 19.02 -28.88 19.47
N GLY A 548 19.06 -30.19 19.67
CA GLY A 548 18.48 -31.18 18.74
C GLY A 548 19.48 -32.23 18.30
N ASN A 549 18.98 -33.25 17.59
CA ASN A 549 19.76 -34.42 17.19
C ASN A 549 20.95 -34.08 16.29
N TRP A 550 20.78 -33.13 15.36
CA TRP A 550 21.83 -32.74 14.41
C TRP A 550 22.82 -31.72 14.97
N PRO A 551 22.39 -30.55 15.51
CA PRO A 551 23.35 -29.60 16.06
C PRO A 551 24.01 -30.11 17.35
N GLY A 552 23.39 -31.05 18.07
CA GLY A 552 23.71 -31.35 19.46
C GLY A 552 23.25 -30.22 20.39
N ASN A 553 23.38 -30.39 21.70
CA ASN A 553 22.94 -29.38 22.67
C ASN A 553 24.01 -28.29 22.88
N PRO A 554 23.62 -27.07 23.31
CA PRO A 554 24.59 -26.10 23.82
C PRO A 554 25.38 -26.69 24.99
N ASP A 555 26.70 -26.54 24.98
CA ASP A 555 27.63 -27.19 25.93
C ASP A 555 28.27 -26.22 26.94
N GLY A 556 27.82 -24.96 26.93
CA GLY A 556 28.35 -23.88 27.76
C GLY A 556 29.32 -22.94 27.03
N SER A 557 29.81 -23.31 25.84
CA SER A 557 30.59 -22.41 24.97
C SER A 557 29.72 -21.38 24.24
N THR A 558 28.44 -21.70 24.02
CA THR A 558 27.49 -20.83 23.32
C THR A 558 27.10 -19.62 24.17
N VAL A 559 27.36 -18.43 23.64
CA VAL A 559 27.00 -17.17 24.28
C VAL A 559 25.60 -16.77 23.84
N PHE A 560 24.68 -16.61 24.80
CA PHE A 560 23.33 -16.09 24.57
C PHE A 560 23.26 -14.59 24.94
N PRO A 561 22.38 -13.80 24.29
CA PRO A 561 21.43 -14.18 23.25
C PRO A 561 22.10 -14.48 21.89
N GLN A 562 21.41 -15.24 21.04
CA GLN A 562 21.77 -15.45 19.63
C GLN A 562 20.59 -15.03 18.75
N SER A 563 20.86 -14.37 17.63
CA SER A 563 19.79 -13.84 16.77
C SER A 563 20.03 -14.18 15.31
N MET A 564 18.95 -14.55 14.62
CA MET A 564 18.84 -14.53 13.17
C MET A 564 18.17 -13.21 12.79
N GLU A 565 18.84 -12.43 11.95
CA GLU A 565 18.31 -11.15 11.44
C GLU A 565 17.93 -11.34 9.97
N VAL A 566 16.70 -10.99 9.60
CA VAL A 566 16.19 -11.09 8.23
C VAL A 566 15.87 -9.69 7.72
N ASP A 567 16.53 -9.30 6.65
CA ASP A 567 16.39 -8.01 5.98
C ASP A 567 15.14 -7.99 5.10
N TYR A 568 14.95 -9.03 4.29
CA TYR A 568 13.72 -9.20 3.52
C TYR A 568 13.44 -10.66 3.23
N VAL A 569 12.19 -10.94 2.88
CA VAL A 569 11.74 -12.15 2.20
C VAL A 569 11.01 -11.72 0.94
N ARG A 570 11.38 -12.26 -0.21
CA ARG A 570 10.76 -11.98 -1.51
C ARG A 570 10.43 -13.27 -2.22
N VAL A 571 9.25 -13.32 -2.84
CA VAL A 571 8.77 -14.46 -3.63
C VAL A 571 8.37 -13.96 -5.00
N TYR A 572 8.84 -14.68 -6.01
CA TYR A 572 8.67 -14.35 -7.41
C TYR A 572 8.01 -15.52 -8.15
N ARG A 573 7.20 -15.18 -9.17
CA ARG A 573 6.66 -16.13 -10.13
C ARG A 573 7.47 -16.04 -11.42
N LYS A 574 7.69 -17.17 -12.09
CA LYS A 574 8.29 -17.20 -13.43
C LYS A 574 7.39 -16.47 -14.43
N ASN A 575 7.99 -15.72 -15.34
CA ASN A 575 7.27 -14.92 -16.35
C ASN A 575 6.43 -15.76 -17.32
#